data_AF-A0A2E7HK04-F1
#
_entry.id   AF-A0A2E7HK04-F1
#
_cell.length_a   1.000
_cell.length_b   1.000
_cell.length_c   1.000
_cell.angle_alpha   90.00
_cell.angle_beta   90.00
_cell.angle_gamma   90.00
#
_symmetry.space_group_name_H-M   'P 1'
#
loop_
_entity.id
_entity.type
_entity.pdbx_description
1 polymer ?
#
loop_
_entity_poly.entity_id
_entity_poly.type
_entity_poly.pdbx_seq_one_letter_code
_entity_poly.pdbx_strand_id
1 'polypeptide(L)'
;MKLVDVFWSMNSPYCYFALDRILALRERADVDVRLRLVLPGILRNAGSFKDAEPIEQRYFETDGVRTASFLDLPYASPRPYPTEMDPERIYRAGPDQSRVMRLYHLTEAANEQDQGWAFLDKVMRLIFRWLNRELASRRQARARHRQCGARHGCA
;
A
#
# COMPACT_ATOMS: atom_id res chain seq x y z
N MET A 1 -0.52 -6.12 -28.95
CA MET A 1 -0.16 -5.99 -27.53
C MET A 1 -0.44 -4.56 -27.08
N LYS A 2 -1.22 -4.35 -26.03
CA LYS A 2 -1.44 -3.04 -25.40
C LYS A 2 -0.45 -2.84 -24.27
N LEU A 3 0.21 -1.70 -24.23
CA LEU A 3 1.17 -1.38 -23.19
C LEU A 3 0.50 -0.58 -22.06
N VAL A 4 0.72 -1.00 -20.82
CA VAL A 4 0.26 -0.30 -19.61
C VAL A 4 1.44 -0.09 -18.67
N ASP A 5 1.86 1.16 -18.49
CA ASP A 5 2.82 1.52 -17.45
C ASP A 5 2.10 1.73 -16.11
N VAL A 6 2.57 1.03 -15.07
CA VAL A 6 2.03 1.14 -13.71
C VAL A 6 3.07 1.77 -12.80
N PHE A 7 2.79 3.00 -12.36
CA PHE A 7 3.63 3.72 -11.40
C PHE A 7 3.34 3.26 -9.98
N TRP A 8 4.34 2.66 -9.33
CA TRP A 8 4.17 1.94 -8.08
C TRP A 8 4.95 2.57 -6.93
N SER A 9 4.28 2.76 -5.79
CA SER A 9 4.96 3.11 -4.53
C SER A 9 4.76 2.04 -3.48
N MET A 10 5.85 1.52 -2.93
CA MET A 10 5.80 0.51 -1.86
C MET A 10 5.31 1.07 -0.52
N ASN A 11 5.25 2.41 -0.37
CA ASN A 11 4.72 3.07 0.82
C ASN A 11 3.19 3.30 0.73
N SER A 12 2.55 2.98 -0.40
CA SER A 12 1.13 3.24 -0.64
C SER A 12 0.28 1.99 -0.38
N PRO A 13 -0.68 2.03 0.56
CA PRO A 13 -1.63 0.93 0.76
C PRO A 13 -2.53 0.71 -0.46
N TYR A 14 -2.82 1.75 -1.24
CA TYR A 14 -3.64 1.63 -2.45
C TYR A 14 -2.95 0.86 -3.57
N CYS A 15 -1.62 0.96 -3.66
CA CYS A 15 -0.85 0.08 -4.54
C CYS A 15 -1.03 -1.38 -4.11
N TYR A 16 -0.94 -1.68 -2.80
CA TYR A 16 -1.24 -3.02 -2.28
C TYR A 16 -2.67 -3.49 -2.61
N PHE A 17 -3.67 -2.63 -2.46
CA PHE A 17 -5.07 -2.96 -2.78
C PHE A 17 -5.31 -3.25 -4.27
N ALA A 18 -4.49 -2.67 -5.14
CA ALA A 18 -4.55 -2.90 -6.58
C ALA A 18 -3.75 -4.14 -7.04
N LEU A 19 -2.87 -4.69 -6.20
CA LEU A 19 -1.90 -5.73 -6.56
C LEU A 19 -2.53 -6.91 -7.30
N ASP A 20 -3.53 -7.57 -6.70
CA ASP A 20 -4.13 -8.78 -7.28
C ASP A 20 -4.78 -8.50 -8.65
N ARG A 21 -5.36 -7.31 -8.82
CA ARG A 21 -5.99 -6.89 -10.09
C ARG A 21 -4.94 -6.62 -11.17
N ILE A 22 -3.80 -6.06 -10.80
CA ILE A 22 -2.70 -5.78 -11.71
C ILE A 22 -2.00 -7.07 -12.13
N LEU A 23 -1.79 -8.01 -11.20
CA LEU A 23 -1.29 -9.34 -11.53
C LEU A 23 -2.25 -10.08 -12.47
N ALA A 24 -3.56 -10.04 -12.19
CA ALA A 24 -4.56 -10.63 -13.09
C ALA A 24 -4.63 -9.95 -14.47
N LEU A 25 -4.33 -8.65 -14.56
CA LEU A 25 -4.22 -7.95 -15.83
C LEU A 25 -3.02 -8.45 -16.65
N ARG A 26 -1.91 -8.74 -16.00
CA ARG A 26 -0.67 -9.24 -16.63
C ARG A 26 -0.81 -10.65 -17.22
N GLU A 27 -1.71 -11.46 -16.67
CA GLU A 27 -2.01 -12.80 -17.22
C GLU A 27 -2.84 -12.74 -18.53
N ARG A 28 -3.30 -11.56 -18.95
CA ARG A 28 -4.02 -11.41 -20.22
C ARG A 28 -3.05 -11.34 -21.38
N ALA A 29 -3.24 -12.21 -22.37
CA ALA A 29 -2.35 -12.35 -23.52
C ALA A 29 -2.21 -11.09 -24.41
N ASP A 30 -3.14 -10.13 -24.33
CA ASP A 30 -3.11 -8.91 -25.12
C ASP A 30 -2.54 -7.68 -24.40
N VAL A 31 -2.08 -7.82 -23.14
CA VAL A 31 -1.61 -6.71 -22.30
C VAL A 31 -0.19 -6.94 -21.78
N ASP A 32 0.70 -5.99 -22.05
CA ASP A 32 2.03 -5.87 -21.43
C ASP A 32 1.96 -4.85 -20.29
N VAL A 33 2.21 -5.30 -19.06
CA VAL A 33 2.15 -4.45 -17.86
C VAL A 33 3.57 -4.17 -17.34
N ARG A 34 4.02 -2.93 -17.50
CA ARG A 34 5.37 -2.49 -17.08
C ARG A 34 5.34 -1.87 -15.71
N LEU A 35 6.19 -2.38 -14.82
CA LEU A 35 6.41 -1.81 -13.50
C LEU A 35 7.30 -0.56 -13.63
N ARG A 36 6.81 0.57 -13.11
CA ARG A 36 7.58 1.82 -12.97
C ARG A 36 7.63 2.21 -11.51
N LEU A 37 8.76 1.99 -10.84
CA LEU A 37 8.88 2.39 -9.45
C LEU A 37 8.88 3.92 -9.32
N VAL A 38 8.09 4.43 -8.38
CA VAL A 38 8.09 5.85 -8.03
C VAL A 38 8.33 5.98 -6.53
N LEU A 39 9.29 6.83 -6.14
CA LEU A 39 9.55 7.07 -4.74
C LEU A 39 8.30 7.63 -4.04
N PRO A 40 8.12 7.34 -2.74
CA PRO A 40 6.97 7.84 -1.97
C PRO A 40 6.83 9.35 -2.10
N GLY A 41 5.58 9.82 -2.18
CA GLY A 41 5.26 11.23 -2.33
C GLY A 41 5.97 12.11 -1.29
N ILE A 42 6.08 11.61 -0.07
CA ILE A 42 6.72 12.33 1.03
C ILE A 42 8.23 12.60 0.82
N LEU A 43 8.90 11.79 -0.02
CA LEU A 43 10.32 11.99 -0.36
C LEU A 43 10.49 12.87 -1.60
N ARG A 44 9.65 12.66 -2.63
CA ARG A 44 9.80 13.36 -3.92
C ARG A 44 9.05 14.69 -4.01
N ASN A 45 8.09 14.91 -3.12
CA ASN A 45 7.20 16.07 -3.14
C ASN A 45 6.77 16.43 -1.71
N ALA A 46 7.75 16.61 -0.82
CA ALA A 46 7.51 16.92 0.59
C ALA A 46 6.65 18.18 0.78
N GLY A 47 6.75 19.16 -0.13
CA GLY A 47 5.97 20.40 -0.09
C GLY A 47 4.46 20.19 -0.13
N SER A 48 3.97 19.11 -0.75
CA SER A 48 2.53 18.79 -0.78
C SER A 48 1.97 18.28 0.55
N PHE A 49 2.82 17.97 1.52
CA PHE A 49 2.42 17.45 2.83
C PHE A 49 2.64 18.45 3.98
N LYS A 50 3.13 19.66 3.66
CA LYS A 50 3.55 20.65 4.67
C LYS A 50 2.39 21.17 5.54
N ASP A 51 1.19 21.22 4.96
CA ASP A 51 -0.04 21.73 5.59
C ASP A 51 -0.99 20.58 5.98
N ALA A 52 -0.47 19.34 6.05
CA ALA A 52 -1.30 18.21 6.37
C ALA A 52 -1.80 18.28 7.81
N GLU A 53 -3.07 17.98 8.01
CA GLU A 53 -3.74 18.05 9.31
C GLU A 53 -3.96 16.64 9.92
N PRO A 54 -4.02 16.50 11.26
CA PRO A 54 -4.27 15.20 11.91
C PRO A 54 -5.57 14.51 11.48
N ILE A 55 -6.56 15.28 11.02
CA ILE A 55 -7.82 14.73 10.49
C ILE A 55 -7.61 13.95 9.19
N GLU A 56 -6.69 14.39 8.32
CA GLU A 56 -6.36 13.71 7.07
C GLU A 56 -5.73 12.35 7.34
N GLN A 57 -4.78 12.30 8.28
CA GLN A 57 -4.17 11.03 8.69
C GLN A 57 -5.22 10.04 9.20
N ARG A 58 -6.12 10.48 10.09
CA ARG A 58 -7.20 9.65 10.62
C ARG A 58 -8.16 9.18 9.53
N TYR A 59 -8.43 10.05 8.55
CA TYR A 59 -9.25 9.70 7.38
C TYR A 59 -8.60 8.56 6.59
N PHE A 60 -7.33 8.70 6.20
CA PHE A 60 -6.64 7.67 5.41
C PHE A 60 -6.43 6.36 6.17
N GLU A 61 -6.19 6.41 7.49
CA GLU A 61 -6.15 5.19 8.32
C GLU A 61 -7.51 4.46 8.34
N THR A 62 -8.60 5.21 8.50
CA THR A 62 -9.96 4.65 8.51
C THR A 62 -10.33 4.10 7.13
N ASP A 63 -10.02 4.85 6.07
CA ASP A 63 -10.30 4.45 4.69
C ASP A 63 -9.51 3.20 4.31
N GLY A 64 -8.22 3.11 4.65
CA GLY A 64 -7.40 1.93 4.38
C GLY A 64 -8.02 0.65 4.95
N VAL A 65 -8.51 0.69 6.20
CA VAL A 65 -9.18 -0.47 6.83
C VAL A 65 -10.50 -0.80 6.14
N ARG A 66 -11.31 0.20 5.79
CA ARG A 66 -12.60 0.01 5.12
C ARG A 66 -12.44 -0.54 3.71
N THR A 67 -11.50 0.02 2.93
CA THR A 67 -11.17 -0.42 1.58
C THR A 67 -10.67 -1.85 1.58
N ALA A 68 -9.74 -2.20 2.47
CA ALA A 68 -9.30 -3.59 2.61
C ALA A 68 -10.46 -4.54 2.98
N SER A 69 -11.37 -4.10 3.86
CA SER A 69 -12.55 -4.89 4.23
C SER A 69 -13.51 -5.10 3.06
N PHE A 70 -13.76 -4.04 2.28
CA PHE A 70 -14.57 -4.09 1.06
C PHE A 70 -13.97 -5.03 0.00
N LEU A 71 -12.64 -5.04 -0.13
CA LEU A 71 -11.92 -5.88 -1.07
C LEU A 71 -11.65 -7.30 -0.56
N ASP A 72 -12.09 -7.64 0.65
CA ASP A 72 -11.77 -8.89 1.36
C ASP A 72 -10.25 -9.17 1.47
N LEU A 73 -9.45 -8.10 1.58
CA LEU A 73 -8.00 -8.19 1.68
C LEU A 73 -7.53 -8.13 3.14
N PRO A 74 -6.53 -8.95 3.54
CA PRO A 74 -5.90 -8.79 4.83
C PRO A 74 -5.03 -7.53 4.84
N TYR A 75 -5.23 -6.65 5.81
CA TYR A 75 -4.52 -5.36 5.85
C TYR A 75 -4.18 -4.93 7.28
N ALA A 76 -2.93 -4.52 7.43
CA ALA A 76 -2.40 -3.83 8.59
C ALA A 76 -1.56 -2.64 8.10
N SER A 77 -1.60 -1.55 8.87
CA SER A 77 -0.65 -0.45 8.67
C SER A 77 0.78 -0.99 8.85
N PRO A 78 1.71 -0.67 7.93
CA PRO A 78 3.09 -1.11 8.01
C PRO A 78 3.78 -0.75 9.33
N ARG A 79 4.57 -1.67 9.87
CA ARG A 79 5.38 -1.45 11.09
C ARG A 79 6.68 -2.27 11.04
N PRO A 80 7.83 -1.66 10.67
CA PRO A 80 7.99 -0.27 10.27
C PRO A 80 7.40 0.02 8.88
N TYR A 81 7.14 1.29 8.57
CA TYR A 81 6.87 1.72 7.20
C TYR A 81 8.13 1.58 6.33
N PRO A 82 8.01 1.36 5.01
CA PRO A 82 9.18 1.40 4.12
C PRO A 82 9.98 2.69 4.29
N THR A 83 9.31 3.84 4.20
CA THR A 83 9.86 5.16 4.51
C THR A 83 9.96 5.33 6.02
N GLU A 84 11.09 5.87 6.49
CA GLU A 84 11.20 6.29 7.88
C GLU A 84 10.44 7.61 8.07
N MET A 85 9.55 7.66 9.05
CA MET A 85 8.72 8.84 9.32
C MET A 85 9.27 9.60 10.52
N ASP A 86 9.13 10.91 10.51
CA ASP A 86 9.36 11.76 11.68
C ASP A 86 8.34 11.35 12.77
N PRO A 87 8.78 10.96 13.98
CA PRO A 87 7.87 10.53 15.03
C PRO A 87 7.04 11.68 15.63
N GLU A 88 7.47 12.94 15.43
CA GLU A 88 6.82 14.12 16.00
C GLU A 88 5.90 14.82 14.99
N ARG A 89 6.07 14.56 13.70
CA ARG A 89 5.32 15.24 12.63
C ARG A 89 4.64 14.28 11.68
N ILE A 90 3.35 14.51 11.46
CA ILE A 90 2.57 13.76 10.47
C ILE A 90 3.10 14.07 9.07
N TYR A 91 3.09 13.05 8.20
CA TYR A 91 3.54 13.15 6.82
C TYR A 91 4.85 13.93 6.66
N ARG A 92 5.87 13.57 7.45
CA ARG A 92 7.24 14.06 7.28
C ARG A 92 8.21 12.90 7.29
N ALA A 93 9.16 12.92 6.38
CA ALA A 93 10.22 11.92 6.32
C ALA A 93 11.27 12.19 7.41
N GLY A 94 11.70 11.12 8.07
CA GLY A 94 12.88 11.13 8.95
C GLY A 94 14.18 11.23 8.14
N PRO A 95 15.33 11.45 8.83
CA PRO A 95 16.62 11.69 8.17
C PRO A 95 17.21 10.44 7.50
N ASP A 96 16.96 9.25 8.03
CA ASP A 96 17.45 7.99 7.45
C ASP A 96 16.38 7.38 6.52
N GLN A 97 16.71 7.25 5.24
CA GLN A 97 15.85 6.61 4.24
C GLN A 97 16.48 5.36 3.63
N SER A 98 17.51 4.79 4.27
CA SER A 98 18.23 3.61 3.78
C SER A 98 17.31 2.40 3.55
N ARG A 99 16.31 2.18 4.42
CA ARG A 99 15.34 1.08 4.29
C ARG A 99 14.53 1.17 3.00
N VAL A 100 13.88 2.32 2.74
CA VAL A 100 13.10 2.50 1.51
C VAL A 100 14.00 2.46 0.28
N MET A 101 15.17 3.10 0.32
CA MET A 101 16.09 3.08 -0.82
C MET A 101 16.56 1.67 -1.14
N ARG A 102 16.92 0.86 -0.13
CA ARG A 102 17.29 -0.55 -0.32
C ARG A 102 16.15 -1.37 -0.91
N LEU A 103 14.92 -1.20 -0.42
CA LEU A 103 13.77 -1.88 -0.98
C LEU A 103 13.58 -1.52 -2.46
N TYR A 104 13.66 -0.24 -2.81
CA TYR A 104 13.50 0.20 -4.21
C TYR A 104 14.61 -0.32 -5.11
N HIS A 105 15.88 -0.29 -4.67
CA HIS A 105 16.99 -0.85 -5.45
C HIS A 105 16.85 -2.37 -5.67
N LEU A 106 16.42 -3.13 -4.65
CA LEU A 106 16.18 -4.56 -4.80
C LEU A 106 15.03 -4.85 -5.77
N THR A 107 13.94 -4.07 -5.69
CA THR A 107 12.82 -4.22 -6.63
C THR A 107 13.23 -3.86 -8.05
N GLU A 108 14.02 -2.81 -8.25
CA GLU A 108 14.51 -2.43 -9.57
C GLU A 108 15.45 -3.49 -10.15
N ALA A 109 16.38 -4.01 -9.36
CA ALA A 109 17.26 -5.11 -9.77
C ALA A 109 16.49 -6.39 -10.12
N ALA A 110 15.37 -6.66 -9.45
CA ALA A 110 14.46 -7.75 -9.83
C ALA A 110 13.68 -7.42 -11.11
N ASN A 111 13.32 -6.14 -11.31
CA ASN A 111 12.63 -5.67 -12.51
C ASN A 111 13.50 -5.78 -13.77
N GLU A 112 14.79 -5.46 -13.66
CA GLU A 112 15.80 -5.65 -14.72
C GLU A 112 15.96 -7.12 -15.14
N GLN A 113 15.53 -8.06 -14.30
CA GLN A 113 15.56 -9.50 -14.55
C GLN A 113 14.17 -10.07 -14.88
N ASP A 114 13.20 -9.22 -15.23
CA ASP A 114 11.80 -9.59 -15.50
C ASP A 114 11.07 -10.25 -14.31
N GLN A 115 11.62 -10.12 -13.10
CA GLN A 115 11.06 -10.66 -11.85
C GLN A 115 10.44 -9.58 -10.95
N GLY A 116 10.35 -8.33 -11.41
CA GLY A 116 9.89 -7.18 -10.62
C GLY A 116 8.52 -7.42 -9.97
N TRP A 117 7.53 -7.88 -10.73
CA TRP A 117 6.18 -8.18 -10.22
C TRP A 117 6.16 -9.35 -9.22
N ALA A 118 6.96 -10.40 -9.46
CA ALA A 118 7.04 -11.54 -8.56
C ALA A 118 7.67 -11.15 -7.21
N PHE A 119 8.73 -10.33 -7.24
CA PHE A 119 9.35 -9.76 -6.04
C PHE A 119 8.37 -8.85 -5.30
N LEU A 120 7.70 -7.95 -6.03
CA LEU A 120 6.76 -6.98 -5.49
C LEU A 120 5.55 -7.64 -4.82
N ASP A 121 5.02 -8.75 -5.37
CA ASP A 121 3.96 -9.54 -4.74
C ASP A 121 4.33 -9.96 -3.30
N LYS A 122 5.56 -10.47 -3.13
CA LYS A 122 6.05 -10.89 -1.81
C LYS A 122 6.27 -9.70 -0.89
N VAL A 123 6.95 -8.67 -1.36
CA VAL A 123 7.30 -7.50 -0.54
C VAL A 123 6.06 -6.74 -0.08
N MET A 124 5.11 -6.47 -0.97
CA MET A 124 3.90 -5.72 -0.62
C MET A 124 3.03 -6.48 0.38
N ARG A 125 2.92 -7.81 0.25
CA ARG A 125 2.24 -8.64 1.26
C ARG A 125 3.00 -8.64 2.59
N LEU A 126 4.33 -8.70 2.59
CA LEU A 126 5.10 -8.59 3.84
C LEU A 126 4.84 -7.25 4.55
N ILE A 127 4.86 -6.15 3.81
CA ILE A 127 4.65 -4.79 4.32
C ILE A 127 3.23 -4.61 4.90
N PHE A 128 2.19 -5.04 4.18
CA PHE A 128 0.79 -4.70 4.50
C PHE A 128 -0.03 -5.83 5.11
N ARG A 129 0.42 -7.10 5.07
CA ARG A 129 -0.33 -8.25 5.62
C ARG A 129 0.25 -8.77 6.94
N TRP A 130 1.58 -8.77 7.10
CA TRP A 130 2.23 -9.80 7.92
C TRP A 130 2.53 -9.41 9.39
N LEU A 131 2.54 -8.14 9.76
CA LEU A 131 3.07 -7.71 11.08
C LEU A 131 2.06 -7.56 12.23
N ASN A 132 0.76 -7.88 12.08
CA ASN A 132 -0.18 -7.85 13.23
C ASN A 132 -1.51 -8.60 12.96
N ARG A 133 -1.49 -9.93 13.00
CA ARG A 133 -2.69 -10.78 12.77
C ARG A 133 -3.86 -10.48 13.73
N GLU A 134 -3.58 -10.08 14.97
CA GLU A 134 -4.60 -9.88 16.01
C GLU A 134 -5.33 -8.53 15.93
N LEU A 135 -4.65 -7.46 15.52
CA LEU A 135 -5.25 -6.12 15.44
C LEU A 135 -5.98 -5.88 14.11
N ALA A 136 -5.46 -6.43 13.01
CA ALA A 136 -6.09 -6.34 11.69
C ALA A 136 -7.46 -7.04 11.69
N SER A 137 -7.53 -8.26 12.23
CA SER A 137 -8.77 -9.04 12.30
C SER A 137 -9.86 -8.35 13.12
N ARG A 138 -9.54 -7.80 14.29
CA ARG A 138 -10.51 -7.08 15.14
C ARG A 138 -11.03 -5.78 14.49
N ARG A 139 -10.14 -4.99 13.87
CA ARG A 139 -10.53 -3.74 13.19
C ARG A 139 -11.34 -4.00 11.92
N GLN A 140 -10.92 -4.96 11.10
CA GLN A 140 -11.62 -5.36 9.88
C GLN A 140 -12.97 -6.02 10.21
N ALA A 141 -13.05 -6.88 11.23
CA ALA A 141 -14.33 -7.44 11.69
C ALA A 141 -15.31 -6.36 12.16
N ARG A 142 -14.85 -5.37 12.95
CA ARG A 142 -15.67 -4.21 13.34
C ARG A 142 -16.11 -3.37 12.14
N ALA A 143 -15.24 -3.17 11.16
CA ALA A 143 -15.57 -2.44 9.93
C ALA A 143 -16.66 -3.16 9.13
N ARG A 144 -16.56 -4.50 8.98
CA ARG A 144 -17.58 -5.34 8.34
C ARG A 144 -18.91 -5.30 9.09
N HIS A 145 -18.90 -5.47 10.41
CA HIS A 145 -20.13 -5.37 11.22
C HIS A 145 -20.83 -4.01 11.09
N ARG A 146 -20.08 -2.90 11.04
CA ARG A 146 -20.66 -1.56 10.82
C ARG A 146 -21.23 -1.39 9.41
N GLN A 147 -20.60 -1.98 8.40
CA GLN A 147 -21.14 -1.99 7.04
C GLN A 147 -22.44 -2.81 6.93
N CYS A 148 -22.54 -3.94 7.65
CA CYS A 148 -23.76 -4.73 7.74
C CYS A 148 -24.87 -3.98 8.50
N GLY A 149 -24.57 -3.35 9.65
CA GLY A 149 -25.56 -2.63 10.46
C GLY A 149 -26.15 -1.37 9.80
N ALA A 150 -25.50 -0.82 8.77
CA ALA A 150 -26.03 0.27 7.94
C ALA A 150 -26.92 -0.22 6.79
N ARG A 151 -26.92 -1.52 6.48
CA ARG A 151 -27.76 -2.15 5.47
C ARG A 151 -28.82 -3.02 6.14
N HIS A 152 -29.78 -2.36 6.79
CA HIS A 152 -31.04 -2.93 7.30
C HIS A 152 -30.88 -3.94 8.45
N GLY A 153 -31.78 -3.87 9.43
CA GLY A 153 -31.80 -4.79 10.56
C GLY A 153 -31.82 -6.25 10.10
N CYS A 154 -30.75 -6.98 10.43
CA CYS A 154 -30.82 -8.44 10.47
C CYS A 154 -31.41 -8.83 11.83
N ALA A 155 -32.69 -9.19 11.81
CA ALA A 155 -33.21 -10.26 12.65
C ALA A 155 -32.83 -11.61 12.03
#